data_AF-A0A967LFU1-F1
#
_entry.id   AF-A0A967LFU1-F1
#
_cell.length_a   1.000
_cell.length_b   1.000
_cell.length_c   1.000
_cell.angle_alpha   90.00
_cell.angle_beta   90.00
_cell.angle_gamma   90.00
#
_symmetry.space_group_name_H-M   'P 1'
#
loop_
_entity.id
_entity.type
_entity.pdbx_description
1 polymer ?
#
loop_
_entity_poly.entity_id
_entity_poly.type
_entity_poly.pdbx_seq_one_letter_code
_entity_poly.pdbx_strand_id
1 'polypeptide(L)'
;MRIQAEVQDRSGTSINLNQFSMDGKTYLVAWQGQGKLTIPFQHIDTITFEEAKGESVVTAVKLKSGNVMTLKIRSRAQFYGSTGYGAFQIRSRDVYSIDFP
;
A
#
# COMPACT_ATOMS: atom_id res chain seq x y z
N MET A 1 -11.53 12.80 3.33
CA MET A 1 -11.64 11.48 4.01
C MET A 1 -10.30 11.18 4.65
N ARG A 2 -10.25 10.80 5.94
CA ARG A 2 -8.99 10.50 6.65
C ARG A 2 -8.76 8.98 6.60
N ILE A 3 -7.85 8.53 5.74
CA ILE A 3 -7.45 7.12 5.67
C ILE A 3 -6.40 6.88 6.76
N GLN A 4 -6.62 5.84 7.56
CA GLN A 4 -5.66 5.35 8.53
C GLN A 4 -5.03 4.07 7.98
N ALA A 5 -3.76 3.84 8.26
CA ALA A 5 -3.08 2.62 7.89
C ALA A 5 -1.93 2.34 8.86
N GLU A 6 -1.69 1.06 9.16
CA GLU A 6 -0.43 0.62 9.73
C GLU A 6 0.48 0.16 8.59
N VAL A 7 1.71 0.66 8.54
CA VAL A 7 2.70 0.28 7.51
C VAL A 7 3.86 -0.42 8.20
N GLN A 8 4.17 -1.64 7.77
CA GLN A 8 5.38 -2.35 8.17
C GLN A 8 6.40 -2.30 7.04
N ASP A 9 7.64 -1.91 7.34
CA ASP A 9 8.75 -1.96 6.39
C ASP A 9 9.45 -3.33 6.38
N ARG A 10 10.38 -3.52 5.44
CA ARG A 10 11.15 -4.78 5.34
C ARG A 10 12.11 -5.04 6.50
N SER A 11 12.43 -4.04 7.32
CA SER A 11 13.22 -4.22 8.55
C SER A 11 12.37 -4.69 9.73
N GLY A 12 11.05 -4.75 9.56
CA GLY A 12 10.09 -5.13 10.59
C GLY A 12 9.55 -3.95 11.40
N THR A 13 9.92 -2.71 11.05
CA THR A 13 9.44 -1.50 11.75
C THR A 13 8.00 -1.22 11.32
N SER A 14 7.08 -1.13 12.29
CA SER A 14 5.69 -0.75 12.07
C SER A 14 5.42 0.70 12.47
N ILE A 15 4.61 1.41 11.66
CA ILE A 15 4.19 2.78 11.93
C ILE A 15 2.72 3.00 11.61
N ASN A 16 2.02 3.63 12.56
CA ASN A 16 0.63 4.06 12.38
C ASN A 16 0.56 5.41 11.70
N LEU A 17 -0.17 5.48 10.59
CA LEU A 17 -0.27 6.66 9.74
C LEU A 17 -1.71 7.15 9.65
N ASN A 18 -1.85 8.47 9.66
CA ASN A 18 -3.06 9.19 9.33
C ASN A 18 -2.93 9.85 7.96
N GLN A 19 -4.06 10.22 7.34
CA GLN A 19 -4.06 10.86 6.01
C GLN A 19 -3.28 10.05 4.97
N PHE A 20 -3.40 8.72 5.06
CA PHE A 20 -2.64 7.80 4.24
C PHE A 20 -2.97 7.98 2.76
N SER A 21 -1.94 7.98 1.92
CA SER A 21 -2.09 8.11 0.46
C SER A 21 -0.99 7.39 -0.31
N MET A 22 -1.28 7.04 -1.56
CA MET A 22 -0.31 6.57 -2.56
C MET A 22 -0.20 7.61 -3.67
N ASP A 23 0.99 8.17 -3.89
CA ASP A 23 1.22 9.21 -4.89
C ASP A 23 0.19 10.37 -4.78
N GLY A 24 -0.16 10.74 -3.54
CA GLY A 24 -1.18 11.76 -3.23
C GLY A 24 -2.64 11.33 -3.38
N LYS A 25 -2.92 10.04 -3.65
CA LYS A 25 -4.28 9.50 -3.88
C LYS A 25 -4.70 8.58 -2.74
N THR A 26 -6.00 8.55 -2.45
CA THR A 26 -6.61 7.68 -1.41
C THR A 26 -7.10 6.34 -1.97
N TYR A 27 -6.44 5.83 -3.00
CA TYR A 27 -6.73 4.54 -3.62
C TYR A 27 -5.43 3.91 -4.11
N LEU A 28 -5.39 2.58 -4.10
CA LEU A 28 -4.31 1.79 -4.68
C LEU A 28 -4.37 1.93 -6.20
N VAL A 29 -3.22 2.14 -6.83
CA VAL A 29 -3.05 2.05 -8.28
C VAL A 29 -2.20 0.82 -8.58
N ALA A 30 -2.80 -0.16 -9.23
CA ALA A 30 -2.14 -1.43 -9.52
C ALA A 30 -2.44 -1.91 -10.95
N TRP A 31 -1.80 -3.01 -11.34
CA TRP A 31 -1.99 -3.67 -12.61
C TRP A 31 -2.41 -5.11 -12.39
N GLN A 32 -3.46 -5.51 -13.10
CA GLN A 32 -3.90 -6.89 -13.22
C GLN A 32 -3.74 -7.30 -14.69
N GLY A 33 -2.75 -8.14 -14.97
CA GLY A 33 -2.30 -8.37 -16.34
C GLY A 33 -1.84 -7.06 -16.98
N GLN A 34 -2.43 -6.70 -18.13
CA GLN A 34 -2.16 -5.44 -18.84
C GLN A 34 -3.13 -4.30 -18.45
N GLY A 35 -4.16 -4.60 -17.67
CA GLY A 35 -5.16 -3.62 -17.23
C GLY A 35 -4.68 -2.84 -16.01
N LYS A 36 -4.97 -1.53 -15.99
CA LYS A 36 -4.80 -0.69 -14.80
C LYS A 36 -6.05 -0.80 -13.92
N LEU A 37 -5.85 -1.11 -12.65
CA LEU A 37 -6.90 -1.23 -11.65
C LEU A 37 -6.70 -0.18 -10.56
N THR A 38 -7.80 0.43 -10.10
CA THR A 38 -7.79 1.33 -8.95
C THR A 38 -8.75 0.81 -7.88
N ILE A 39 -8.26 0.67 -6.65
CA ILE A 39 -9.05 0.16 -5.52
C ILE A 39 -9.02 1.19 -4.39
N PRO A 40 -10.15 1.79 -4.00
CA PRO A 40 -10.22 2.66 -2.83
C PRO A 40 -9.68 1.95 -1.58
N PHE A 41 -8.82 2.60 -0.80
CA PHE A 41 -8.21 1.96 0.38
C PHE A 41 -9.24 1.47 1.40
N GLN A 42 -10.38 2.16 1.51
CA GLN A 42 -11.51 1.76 2.35
C GLN A 42 -12.09 0.35 2.05
N HIS A 43 -11.84 -0.20 0.85
CA HIS A 43 -12.29 -1.54 0.47
C HIS A 43 -11.21 -2.60 0.71
N ILE A 44 -10.00 -2.19 1.07
CA ILE A 44 -8.85 -3.07 1.31
C ILE A 44 -8.77 -3.34 2.81
N ASP A 45 -8.47 -4.58 3.16
CA ASP A 45 -8.15 -5.04 4.51
C ASP A 45 -6.63 -4.96 4.70
N THR A 46 -5.89 -5.70 3.87
CA THR A 46 -4.42 -5.78 3.92
C THR A 46 -3.82 -5.79 2.52
N ILE A 47 -2.62 -5.22 2.38
CA ILE A 47 -1.73 -5.40 1.23
C ILE A 47 -0.42 -6.00 1.73
N THR A 48 -0.01 -7.14 1.19
CA THR A 48 1.30 -7.76 1.46
C THR A 48 2.18 -7.65 0.22
N PHE A 49 3.45 -7.30 0.41
CA PHE A 49 4.38 -6.97 -0.67
C PHE A 49 5.48 -8.02 -0.75
N GLU A 50 5.59 -8.70 -1.89
CA GLU A 50 6.74 -9.55 -2.19
C GLU A 50 8.00 -8.70 -2.39
N GLU A 51 9.17 -9.34 -2.42
CA GLU A 51 10.42 -8.66 -2.76
C GLU A 51 10.35 -8.00 -4.16
N ALA A 52 10.86 -6.78 -4.26
CA ALA A 52 10.81 -6.03 -5.50
C ALA A 52 11.69 -6.66 -6.59
N LYS A 53 11.11 -6.88 -7.77
CA LYS A 53 11.83 -7.38 -8.96
C LYS A 53 11.81 -6.30 -10.04
N GLY A 54 12.93 -5.58 -10.16
CA GLY A 54 13.08 -4.47 -11.11
C GLY A 54 12.12 -3.31 -10.83
N GLU A 55 11.31 -2.96 -11.83
CA GLU A 55 10.38 -1.82 -11.76
C GLU A 55 9.03 -2.13 -11.10
N SER A 56 8.82 -3.37 -10.66
CA SER A 56 7.54 -3.80 -10.10
C SER A 56 7.69 -4.54 -8.78
N VAL A 57 6.62 -4.47 -7.98
CA VAL A 57 6.42 -5.27 -6.77
C VAL A 57 5.13 -6.05 -6.98
N VAL A 58 5.18 -7.36 -6.74
CA VAL A 58 3.98 -8.19 -6.69
C VAL A 58 3.35 -8.04 -5.30
N THR A 59 2.05 -7.85 -5.26
CA THR A 59 1.32 -7.63 -4.01
C THR A 59 0.10 -8.53 -3.93
N ALA A 60 -0.11 -9.17 -2.78
CA ALA A 60 -1.38 -9.78 -2.43
C ALA A 60 -2.27 -8.72 -1.77
N VAL A 61 -3.43 -8.44 -2.35
CA VAL A 61 -4.43 -7.49 -1.83
C VAL A 61 -5.62 -8.28 -1.33
N LYS A 62 -5.85 -8.23 -0.02
CA LYS A 62 -7.05 -8.76 0.61
C LYS A 62 -8.07 -7.65 0.75
N LEU A 63 -9.25 -7.84 0.17
CA LEU A 63 -10.37 -6.92 0.29
C LEU A 63 -11.14 -7.19 1.59
N LYS A 64 -11.81 -6.17 2.12
CA LYS A 64 -12.72 -6.32 3.28
C LYS A 64 -13.87 -7.31 3.02
N SER A 65 -14.19 -7.59 1.75
CA SER A 65 -15.15 -8.63 1.36
C SER A 65 -14.62 -10.07 1.50
N GLY A 66 -13.35 -10.25 1.85
CA GLY A 66 -12.66 -11.54 1.93
C GLY A 66 -11.96 -11.99 0.65
N ASN A 67 -12.19 -11.33 -0.48
CA ASN A 67 -11.54 -11.66 -1.75
C ASN A 67 -10.05 -11.31 -1.70
N VAL A 68 -9.19 -12.20 -2.20
CA VAL A 68 -7.75 -11.98 -2.31
C VAL A 68 -7.35 -11.95 -3.77
N MET A 69 -6.54 -10.97 -4.17
CA MET A 69 -6.04 -10.83 -5.55
C MET A 69 -4.55 -10.51 -5.57
N THR A 70 -3.84 -11.11 -6.53
CA THR A 70 -2.44 -10.80 -6.79
C THR A 70 -2.35 -9.73 -7.86
N LEU A 71 -1.78 -8.57 -7.51
CA LEU A 71 -1.62 -7.42 -8.38
C LEU A 71 -0.15 -7.03 -8.49
N LYS A 72 0.19 -6.23 -9.50
CA LYS A 72 1.50 -5.59 -9.60
C LYS A 72 1.37 -4.10 -9.33
N ILE A 73 2.34 -3.52 -8.65
CA ILE A 73 2.50 -2.08 -8.49
C ILE A 73 3.90 -1.65 -8.91
N ARG A 74 4.11 -0.37 -9.19
CA ARG A 74 5.45 0.17 -9.48
C ARG A 74 6.29 0.13 -8.22
N SER A 75 7.54 -0.33 -8.32
CA SER A 75 8.50 -0.37 -7.20
C SER A 75 8.89 1.00 -6.66
N ARG A 76 8.68 2.05 -7.48
CA ARG A 76 8.92 3.45 -7.12
C ARG A 76 7.70 4.20 -6.59
N ALA A 77 6.52 3.56 -6.54
CA ALA A 77 5.33 4.20 -6.00
C ALA A 77 5.56 4.61 -4.55
N GLN A 78 5.05 5.77 -4.16
CA GLN A 78 5.29 6.34 -2.84
C GLN A 78 4.02 6.30 -2.00
N PHE A 79 4.17 5.82 -0.77
CA PHE A 79 3.15 5.92 0.25
C PHE A 79 3.53 7.04 1.21
N TYR A 80 2.53 7.82 1.62
CA TYR A 80 2.68 8.93 2.54
C TYR A 80 1.67 8.83 3.66
N GLY A 81 2.00 9.45 4.79
CA GLY A 81 1.06 9.68 5.87
C GLY A 81 1.63 10.59 6.95
N SER A 82 0.78 11.01 7.88
CA SER A 82 1.17 11.75 9.07
C SER A 82 1.30 10.80 10.26
N THR A 83 2.41 10.90 10.97
CA THR A 83 2.65 10.18 12.24
C THR A 83 2.04 10.89 13.46
N GLY A 84 1.50 12.09 13.26
CA GLY A 84 1.08 13.01 14.33
C GLY A 84 2.18 13.98 14.78
N TYR A 85 3.45 13.64 14.60
CA TYR A 85 4.61 14.52 14.88
C TYR A 85 5.42 14.89 13.64
N GLY A 86 5.12 14.28 12.49
CA GLY A 86 5.78 14.58 11.22
C GLY A 86 5.11 13.91 10.03
N ALA A 87 5.65 14.19 8.84
CA ALA A 87 5.30 13.49 7.62
C ALA A 87 6.19 12.25 7.46
N PHE A 88 5.58 11.15 7.06
CA PHE A 88 6.25 9.89 6.74
C PHE A 88 6.10 9.60 5.25
N GLN A 89 7.14 9.01 4.67
CA GLN A 89 7.18 8.62 3.28
C GLN A 89 7.98 7.31 3.13
N ILE A 90 7.45 6.37 2.36
CA ILE A 90 8.12 5.11 2.02
C ILE A 90 7.82 4.72 0.57
N ARG A 91 8.74 4.01 -0.08
CA ARG A 91 8.51 3.45 -1.41
C ARG A 91 7.94 2.04 -1.30
N SER A 92 7.07 1.66 -2.22
CA SER A 92 6.47 0.31 -2.26
C SER A 92 7.48 -0.83 -2.24
N ARG A 93 8.68 -0.63 -2.79
CA ARG A 93 9.74 -1.64 -2.75
C ARG A 93 10.28 -1.93 -1.36
N ASP A 94 10.13 -0.99 -0.42
CA ASP A 94 10.65 -1.06 0.94
C ASP A 94 9.56 -1.44 1.96
N VAL A 95 8.31 -1.54 1.51
CA VAL A 95 7.16 -1.97 2.32
C VAL A 95 7.10 -3.49 2.38
N TYR A 96 6.72 -4.02 3.54
CA TYR A 96 6.36 -5.41 3.75
C TYR A 96 4.84 -5.61 3.76
N SER A 97 4.11 -4.83 4.57
CA SER A 97 2.64 -4.85 4.63
C SER A 97 2.04 -3.47 4.87
N ILE A 98 0.77 -3.33 4.49
CA ILE A 98 -0.08 -2.20 4.85
C ILE A 98 -1.44 -2.74 5.28
N ASP A 99 -1.85 -2.42 6.50
CA ASP A 99 -3.10 -2.86 7.10
C ASP A 99 -4.04 -1.66 7.30
N PHE A 100 -5.31 -1.83 6.93
CA PHE A 100 -6.34 -0.79 6.98
C PHE A 100 -7.44 -1.16 7.97
N PRO A 101 -7.58 -0.44 9.11
CA PRO A 101 -8.66 -0.69 10.06
C PRO A 101 -10.05 -0.43 9.46
#